data_AF-A0A497P485-F1
#
_entry.id   AF-A0A497P485-F1
#
_cell.length_a   1.000
_cell.length_b   1.000
_cell.length_c   1.000
_cell.angle_alpha   90.00
_cell.angle_beta   90.00
_cell.angle_gamma   90.00
#
_symmetry.space_group_name_H-M   'P 1'
#
loop_
_entity.id
_entity.type
_entity.pdbx_description
1 polymer ?
#
loop_
_entity_poly.entity_id
_entity_poly.type
_entity_poly.pdbx_seq_one_letter_code
_entity_poly.pdbx_strand_id
1 'polypeptide(L)' 'TIVKQITTMLSNLKVEFLDPVIIKGYPQENDFRALDKLAEDILSKHKEHNLM' A
#
# COMPACT_ATOMS: atom_id res chain seq x y z
N THR A 1 14.19 2.04 6.63
CA THR A 1 12.89 2.66 6.99
C THR A 1 12.01 1.59 7.62
N ILE A 2 10.97 1.97 8.36
CA ILE A 2 10.00 1.02 8.95
C ILE A 2 9.41 0.09 7.87
N VAL A 3 9.13 0.63 6.67
CA VAL A 3 8.68 -0.15 5.50
C VAL A 3 9.62 -1.32 5.21
N LYS A 4 10.93 -1.09 5.12
CA LYS A 4 11.91 -2.16 4.85
C LYS A 4 11.86 -3.26 5.92
N GLN A 5 11.70 -2.90 7.20
CA GLN A 5 11.60 -3.90 8.28
C GLN A 5 10.33 -4.75 8.15
N ILE A 6 9.19 -4.14 7.84
CA ILE A 6 7.93 -4.85 7.59
C ILE A 6 8.07 -5.78 6.38
N THR A 7 8.62 -5.31 5.27
CA THR A 7 8.85 -6.14 4.09
C THR A 7 9.79 -7.30 4.38
N THR A 8 10.83 -7.11 5.19
CA THR A 8 11.71 -8.20 5.63
C THR A 8 10.96 -9.24 6.48
N MET A 9 10.10 -8.80 7.41
CA MET A 9 9.28 -9.72 8.23
C MET A 9 8.30 -10.54 7.37
N LEU A 10 7.78 -9.95 6.30
CA LEU A 10 6.83 -10.60 5.38
C LEU A 10 7.51 -11.32 4.20
N SER A 11 8.84 -11.36 4.15
CA SER A 11 9.61 -11.90 3.01
C SER A 11 9.32 -13.37 2.69
N ASN A 12 8.82 -14.15 3.66
CA ASN A 12 8.45 -15.54 3.47
C ASN A 12 7.07 -15.71 2.80
N LEU A 13 6.30 -14.64 2.64
CA LEU A 13 5.00 -14.66 1.97
C LEU A 13 5.17 -14.34 0.48
N LYS A 14 4.52 -15.12 -0.38
CA LYS A 14 4.43 -14.84 -1.81
C LYS A 14 3.28 -13.88 -2.07
N VAL A 15 3.52 -12.59 -1.82
CA VAL A 15 2.53 -11.52 -1.99
C VAL A 15 3.05 -10.45 -2.94
N GLU A 16 2.13 -9.82 -3.67
CA GLU A 16 2.40 -8.57 -4.37
C GLU A 16 2.37 -7.42 -3.34
N PHE A 17 3.46 -6.67 -3.23
CA PHE A 17 3.57 -5.58 -2.27
C PHE A 17 3.28 -4.26 -2.96
N LEU A 18 2.21 -3.59 -2.56
CA LEU A 18 1.90 -2.22 -2.99
C LEU A 18 2.68 -1.22 -2.15
N ASP A 19 3.06 -0.11 -2.76
CA ASP A 19 3.79 0.94 -2.06
C ASP A 19 2.93 1.55 -0.94
N PRO A 20 3.40 1.53 0.32
CA PRO A 20 2.61 2.01 1.44
C PRO A 20 2.64 3.54 1.53
N VAL A 21 1.56 4.12 2.02
CA VAL A 21 1.51 5.55 2.37
C VAL A 21 2.09 5.73 3.78
N ILE A 22 3.11 6.59 3.91
CA ILE A 22 3.78 6.87 5.20
C ILE A 22 3.52 8.32 5.60
N ILE A 23 2.68 8.51 6.60
CA ILE A 23 2.31 9.83 7.14
C ILE A 23 3.11 10.09 8.41
N LYS A 24 3.71 11.28 8.52
CA LYS A 24 4.46 11.71 9.70
C LYS A 24 3.77 12.92 10.33
N GLY A 25 3.22 12.73 11.52
CA GLY A 25 2.44 13.77 12.19
C GLY A 25 1.00 13.82 11.69
N TYR A 26 0.42 15.01 11.63
CA TYR A 26 -0.99 15.18 11.25
C TYR A 26 -1.16 15.17 9.72
N PRO A 27 -2.03 14.30 9.16
CA PRO A 27 -2.22 14.18 7.73
C PRO A 27 -2.75 15.47 7.10
N GLN A 28 -2.18 15.82 5.96
CA GLN A 28 -2.62 16.92 5.11
C GLN A 28 -3.40 16.39 3.90
N GLU A 29 -3.99 17.27 3.11
CA GLU A 29 -4.79 16.89 1.93
C GLU A 29 -4.06 15.93 0.98
N ASN A 30 -2.75 16.12 0.77
CA ASN A 30 -1.94 15.25 -0.08
C ASN A 30 -1.80 13.83 0.48
N ASP A 31 -1.80 13.66 1.80
CA ASP A 31 -1.76 12.35 2.44
C ASP A 31 -3.07 11.59 2.18
N PHE A 32 -4.21 12.27 2.24
CA PHE A 32 -5.51 11.68 1.90
C PHE A 32 -5.59 11.32 0.41
N ARG A 33 -5.12 12.20 -0.49
CA ARG A 33 -5.02 11.87 -1.93
C ARG A 33 -4.13 10.65 -2.19
N ALA A 34 -3.06 10.48 -1.42
CA ALA A 34 -2.21 9.29 -1.52
C ALA A 34 -2.94 8.01 -1.06
N LEU A 35 -3.80 8.11 -0.04
CA LEU A 35 -4.66 7.00 0.40
C LEU A 35 -5.73 6.66 -0.64
N ASP A 36 -6.35 7.66 -1.26
CA ASP A 36 -7.33 7.44 -2.35
C ASP A 36 -6.69 6.69 -3.51
N LYS A 37 -5.49 7.14 -3.93
CA LYS A 37 -4.72 6.44 -4.97
C LYS A 37 -4.40 5.00 -4.57
N LEU A 38 -3.96 4.76 -3.34
CA LEU A 38 -3.67 3.41 -2.87
C LEU A 38 -4.91 2.51 -2.91
N ALA A 39 -6.09 3.05 -2.59
CA ALA A 39 -7.35 2.32 -2.70
C ALA A 39 -7.70 1.97 -4.16
N GLU A 40 -7.47 2.90 -5.10
CA GLU A 40 -7.63 2.65 -6.54
C GLU A 40 -6.66 1.57 -7.04
N ASP A 41 -5.39 1.61 -6.60
CA ASP A 41 -4.37 0.62 -6.96
C ASP A 41 -4.77 -0.78 -6.45
N ILE A 42 -5.25 -0.91 -5.21
CA ILE A 42 -5.78 -2.16 -4.65
C ILE A 42 -6.95 -2.70 -5.50
N LEU A 43 -7.89 -1.83 -5.85
CA LEU A 43 -9.03 -2.15 -6.70
C LEU A 43 -8.58 -2.65 -8.08
N SER A 44 -7.61 -1.98 -8.71
CA SER A 44 -7.04 -2.41 -10.00
C SER A 44 -6.42 -3.80 -9.89
N LYS A 45 -5.62 -4.05 -8.86
CA LYS A 45 -4.99 -5.36 -8.64
C LYS A 45 -5.98 -6.47 -8.40
N HIS A 46 -7.03 -6.23 -7.62
CA HIS A 46 -8.07 -7.23 -7.45
C HIS A 46 -8.75 -7.58 -8.79
N LYS A 47 -9.02 -6.60 -9.66
CA LYS A 47 -9.56 -6.87 -11.00
C LYS A 47 -8.58 -7.65 -11.88
N GLU A 48 -7.30 -7.27 -11.88
CA GLU A 48 -6.23 -7.99 -12.61
C GLU A 48 -6.12 -9.47 -12.19
N HIS A 49 -6.30 -9.74 -10.90
CA HIS A 49 -6.26 -11.09 -10.33
C HIS A 49 -7.62 -11.80 -10.28
N ASN A 50 -8.67 -11.22 -10.87
CA ASN A 50 -10.05 -11.75 -10.88
C ASN A 50 -10.60 -12.04 -9.47
N LEU A 51 -10.31 -11.15 -8.52
CA LEU A 51 -10.76 -11.19 -7.13
C LEU A 51 -12.00 -10.30 -6.89
N MET A 52 -12.70 -9.92 -7.97
CA MET A 52 -13.91 -9.10 -7.97
C MET A 52 -15.03 -9.72 -8.79
#